data_AF-A0A6N8GYW7-F1
#
_entry.id   AF-A0A6N8GYW7-F1
#
_cell.length_a   1.000
_cell.length_b   1.000
_cell.length_c   1.000
_cell.angle_alpha   90.00
_cell.angle_beta   90.00
_cell.angle_gamma   90.00
#
_symmetry.space_group_name_H-M   'P 1'
#
loop_
_entity.id
_entity.type
_entity.pdbx_description
1 polymer ?
#
loop_
_entity_poly.entity_id
_entity_poly.type
_entity_poly.pdbx_seq_one_letter_code
_entity_poly.pdbx_strand_id
1 'polypeptide(L)'
;MPRTKKKVKSIVKTKVISARVTEVVHELLHQQAEDAGMTLSEFAAQMLMKGRVNTSYVFYVHPDEIEAITREFAAIGNNLNQIAAFFNSGGIQSRAMHENINHAIACIFEMREQVAEMAGKNYGNIKAHRK
;
A
#
# COMPACT_ATOMS: atom_id res chain seq x y z
N MET A 1 -2.83 -2.16 50.77
CA MET A 1 -2.83 -0.72 50.43
C MET A 1 -2.63 -0.55 48.94
N PRO A 2 -3.48 0.19 48.20
CA PRO A 2 -3.25 0.44 46.79
C PRO A 2 -2.14 1.50 46.63
N ARG A 3 -1.05 1.10 45.96
CA ARG A 3 0.08 1.98 45.63
C ARG A 3 -0.39 2.98 44.56
N THR A 4 -0.63 4.23 44.93
CA THR A 4 -0.90 5.31 43.96
C THR A 4 0.35 5.55 43.12
N LYS A 5 0.27 5.27 41.82
CA LYS A 5 1.35 5.59 40.86
C LYS A 5 1.51 7.11 40.85
N LYS A 6 2.63 7.62 41.39
CA LYS A 6 3.01 9.03 41.25
C LYS A 6 3.10 9.35 39.75
N LYS A 7 2.23 10.23 39.25
CA LYS A 7 2.35 10.78 37.89
C LYS A 7 3.71 11.46 37.79
N VAL A 8 4.58 10.93 36.93
CA VAL A 8 5.85 11.56 36.57
C VAL A 8 5.50 12.93 35.98
N LYS A 9 6.03 14.01 36.56
CA LYS A 9 5.82 15.36 36.03
C LYS A 9 6.33 15.39 34.59
N SER A 10 5.52 15.88 33.65
CA SER A 10 5.93 16.04 32.26
C SER A 10 7.15 16.96 32.19
N ILE A 11 8.18 16.54 31.44
CA ILE A 11 9.36 17.37 31.20
C ILE A 11 8.91 18.52 30.31
N VAL A 12 8.88 19.74 30.87
CA VAL A 12 8.51 20.94 30.13
C VAL A 12 9.71 21.35 29.27
N LYS A 13 9.50 21.49 27.95
CA LYS A 13 10.52 22.01 27.02
C LYS A 13 10.68 23.52 27.28
N THR A 14 11.88 23.98 27.64
CA THR A 14 12.14 25.38 28.05
C THR A 14 13.00 26.19 27.07
N LYS A 15 13.51 25.57 26.01
CA LYS A 15 14.37 26.20 25.00
C LYS A 15 13.74 26.07 23.62
N VAL A 16 13.88 27.13 22.81
CA VAL A 16 13.37 27.20 21.44
C VAL A 16 14.54 27.23 20.47
N ILE A 17 14.42 26.44 19.41
CA ILE A 17 15.30 26.46 18.25
C ILE A 17 14.45 26.93 17.07
N SER A 18 14.92 27.93 16.32
CA SER A 18 14.22 28.47 15.16
C SER A 18 15.10 28.43 13.90
N ALA A 19 14.47 28.19 12.76
CA ALA A 19 15.12 28.19 11.45
C ALA A 19 14.20 28.88 10.44
N ARG A 20 14.78 29.62 9.49
CA ARG A 20 14.04 30.18 8.35
C ARG A 20 14.01 29.15 7.23
N VAL A 21 12.83 28.89 6.70
CA VAL A 21 12.59 27.98 5.58
C VAL A 21 11.71 28.68 4.55
N THR A 22 11.68 28.15 3.34
CA THR A 22 10.71 28.58 2.32
C THR A 22 9.34 27.98 2.62
N GLU A 23 8.28 28.56 2.05
CA GLU A 23 6.90 28.08 2.20
C GLU A 23 6.78 26.59 1.86
N VAL A 24 7.33 26.18 0.71
CA VAL A 24 7.30 24.79 0.23
C VAL A 24 7.93 23.82 1.23
N VAL A 25 9.04 24.22 1.87
CA VAL A 25 9.70 23.38 2.88
C VAL A 25 8.88 23.32 4.15
N HIS A 26 8.22 24.42 4.53
CA HIS A 26 7.34 24.46 5.69
C HIS A 26 6.13 23.52 5.51
N GLU A 27 5.46 23.59 4.35
CA GLU A 27 4.35 22.69 4.01
C GLU A 27 4.78 21.21 4.02
N LEU A 28 5.93 20.90 3.42
CA LEU A 28 6.45 19.53 3.40
C LEU A 28 6.74 18.99 4.80
N LEU A 29 7.33 19.81 5.67
CA LEU A 29 7.59 19.42 7.07
C LEU A 29 6.28 19.20 7.84
N HIS A 30 5.25 19.99 7.55
CA HIS A 30 3.94 19.83 8.16
C HIS A 30 3.29 18.51 7.75
N GLN A 31 3.28 18.19 6.45
CA GLN A 31 2.77 16.92 5.92
C GLN A 31 3.51 15.72 6.53
N GLN A 32 4.85 15.77 6.58
CA GLN A 32 5.64 14.68 7.16
C GLN A 32 5.38 14.49 8.66
N ALA A 33 5.12 15.57 9.39
CA ALA A 33 4.74 15.49 10.80
C ALA A 33 3.36 14.84 10.97
N GLU A 34 2.38 15.23 10.15
CA GLU A 34 1.05 14.61 10.13
C GLU A 34 1.11 13.12 9.78
N ASP A 35 1.87 12.76 8.74
CA ASP A 35 2.11 11.37 8.34
C ASP A 35 2.73 10.54 9.48
N ALA A 36 3.63 11.15 10.26
CA ALA A 36 4.25 10.53 11.42
C ALA A 36 3.34 10.51 12.67
N GLY A 37 2.15 11.11 12.61
CA GLY A 37 1.25 11.26 13.76
C GLY A 37 1.83 12.15 14.87
N MET A 38 2.67 13.12 14.51
CA MET A 38 3.40 13.99 15.43
C MET A 38 3.03 15.45 15.22
N THR A 39 3.21 16.28 16.25
CA THR A 39 3.25 17.72 16.03
C THR A 39 4.51 18.12 15.27
N LEU A 40 4.47 19.21 14.50
CA LEU A 40 5.63 19.75 13.78
C LEU A 40 6.86 19.93 14.71
N SER A 41 6.63 20.33 15.96
CA SER A 41 7.68 20.51 16.97
C SER A 41 8.31 19.20 17.43
N GLU A 42 7.53 18.12 17.56
CA GLU A 42 8.04 16.80 17.91
C GLU A 42 8.80 16.17 16.75
N PHE A 43 8.24 16.26 15.55
CA PHE A 43 8.87 15.81 14.32
C PHE A 43 10.24 16.49 14.11
N ALA A 44 10.28 17.83 14.19
CA ALA A 44 11.52 18.59 14.03
C ALA A 44 12.56 18.24 15.11
N ALA A 45 12.15 18.13 16.39
CA ALA A 45 13.05 17.75 17.47
C ALA A 45 13.61 16.34 17.28
N GLN A 46 12.80 15.39 16.82
CA GLN A 46 13.22 14.03 16.58
C GLN A 46 14.15 13.92 15.35
N MET A 47 13.87 14.66 14.29
CA MET A 47 14.76 14.80 13.13
C MET A 47 16.13 15.36 13.54
N LEU A 48 16.17 16.42 14.36
CA LEU A 48 17.41 17.00 14.85
C LEU A 48 18.22 16.03 15.74
N MET A 49 17.56 15.25 16.60
CA MET A 49 18.23 14.35 17.53
C MET A 49 18.68 13.02 16.91
N LYS A 50 17.90 12.47 15.97
CA LYS A 50 18.10 11.11 15.45
C LYS A 50 18.53 11.08 13.98
N GLY A 51 18.49 12.22 13.29
CA GLY A 51 18.73 12.32 11.84
C GLY A 51 17.65 11.68 10.96
N ARG A 52 16.69 10.96 11.55
CA ARG A 52 15.57 10.31 10.86
C ARG A 52 14.36 10.11 11.77
N VAL A 53 13.17 10.21 11.21
CA VAL A 53 11.90 9.80 11.81
C VAL A 53 11.36 8.63 10.99
N ASN A 54 11.10 7.50 11.64
CA ASN A 54 10.48 6.35 10.98
C ASN A 54 8.97 6.53 11.04
N THR A 55 8.33 6.73 9.88
CA THR A 55 6.88 6.69 9.74
C THR A 55 6.47 5.25 9.46
N SER A 56 5.64 4.68 10.32
CA SER A 56 5.06 3.34 10.12
C SER A 56 3.63 3.51 9.60
N TYR A 57 3.42 3.28 8.31
CA TYR A 57 2.07 3.12 7.78
C TYR A 57 1.57 1.73 8.17
N VAL A 58 0.66 1.69 9.14
CA VAL A 58 -0.07 0.45 9.46
C VAL A 58 -1.21 0.34 8.46
N PHE A 59 -1.01 -0.44 7.40
CA PHE A 59 -2.10 -0.81 6.52
C PHE A 59 -2.99 -1.80 7.26
N TYR A 60 -4.23 -1.38 7.58
CA TYR A 60 -5.26 -2.32 8.01
C TYR A 60 -5.77 -3.03 6.77
N VAL A 61 -5.07 -4.09 6.37
CA VAL A 61 -5.63 -5.02 5.39
C VAL A 61 -6.50 -5.97 6.17
N HIS A 62 -7.82 -5.92 5.93
CA HIS A 62 -8.74 -6.91 6.47
C HIS A 62 -8.38 -8.26 5.83
N PRO A 63 -7.89 -9.25 6.60
CA PRO A 63 -7.48 -10.55 6.06
C PRO A 63 -8.61 -11.22 5.27
N ASP A 64 -9.86 -10.97 5.69
CA ASP A 64 -11.08 -11.46 5.07
C ASP A 64 -11.25 -10.96 3.62
N GLU A 65 -10.80 -9.74 3.31
CA GLU A 65 -10.86 -9.18 1.95
C GLU A 65 -9.86 -9.87 1.02
N ILE A 66 -8.64 -10.15 1.50
CA ILE A 66 -7.65 -10.93 0.74
C ILE A 66 -8.16 -12.35 0.53
N GLU A 67 -8.77 -12.96 1.55
CA GLU A 67 -9.29 -14.31 1.47
C GLU A 67 -10.46 -14.41 0.48
N ALA A 68 -11.36 -13.43 0.49
CA ALA A 68 -12.47 -13.34 -0.47
C ALA A 68 -11.96 -13.30 -1.92
N ILE A 69 -10.97 -12.43 -2.19
CA ILE A 69 -10.32 -12.34 -3.50
C ILE A 69 -9.68 -13.69 -3.88
N THR A 70 -8.95 -14.31 -2.96
CA THR A 70 -8.28 -15.60 -3.20
C THR A 70 -9.28 -16.70 -3.54
N ARG A 71 -10.43 -16.70 -2.86
CA ARG A 71 -11.51 -17.68 -3.09
C ARG A 71 -12.15 -17.51 -4.47
N GLU A 72 -12.39 -16.28 -4.90
CA GLU A 72 -12.91 -15.99 -6.23
C GLU A 72 -11.94 -16.45 -7.33
N PHE A 73 -10.64 -16.19 -7.16
CA PHE A 73 -9.62 -16.69 -8.09
C PHE A 73 -9.57 -18.22 -8.14
N ALA A 74 -9.71 -18.91 -7.01
CA ALA A 74 -9.78 -20.37 -6.98
C ALA A 74 -11.02 -20.91 -7.74
N ALA A 75 -12.17 -20.26 -7.60
CA ALA A 75 -13.38 -20.62 -8.33
C ALA A 75 -13.21 -20.41 -9.86
N ILE A 76 -12.58 -19.30 -10.26
CA ILE A 76 -12.24 -19.04 -11.67
C ILE A 76 -11.30 -20.12 -12.21
N GLY A 77 -10.24 -20.46 -11.46
CA GLY A 77 -9.29 -21.52 -11.84
C GLY A 77 -9.96 -22.89 -12.03
N ASN A 78 -10.89 -23.25 -11.15
CA ASN A 78 -11.66 -24.48 -11.26
C ASN A 78 -12.56 -24.50 -12.52
N ASN A 79 -13.22 -23.38 -12.84
CA ASN A 79 -14.02 -23.27 -14.05
C ASN A 79 -13.16 -23.43 -15.31
N LEU A 80 -11.99 -22.78 -15.35
CA LEU A 80 -11.04 -22.92 -16.45
C LEU A 80 -10.55 -24.37 -16.61
N ASN A 81 -10.28 -25.05 -15.49
CA ASN A 81 -9.85 -26.45 -15.52
C ASN A 81 -10.95 -27.37 -16.06
N GLN A 82 -12.23 -27.11 -15.75
CA GLN A 82 -13.36 -27.86 -16.30
C GLN A 82 -13.54 -27.61 -17.80
N ILE A 83 -13.39 -26.37 -18.25
CA ILE A 83 -13.42 -26.01 -19.68
C ILE A 83 -12.30 -26.73 -20.43
N ALA A 84 -11.08 -26.73 -19.87
CA ALA A 84 -9.94 -27.44 -20.44
C ALA A 84 -10.19 -28.96 -20.51
N ALA A 85 -10.72 -29.55 -19.44
CA ALA A 85 -11.04 -30.98 -19.39
C ALA A 85 -12.10 -31.36 -20.43
N PHE A 86 -13.16 -30.57 -20.58
CA PHE A 86 -14.22 -30.79 -21.57
C PHE A 86 -13.69 -30.81 -23.01
N PHE A 87 -12.75 -29.92 -23.33
CA PHE A 87 -12.13 -29.90 -24.65
C PHE A 87 -11.12 -31.03 -24.85
N ASN A 88 -10.35 -31.39 -23.82
CA ASN A 88 -9.46 -32.54 -23.86
C ASN A 88 -10.21 -33.86 -24.06
N SER A 89 -11.49 -33.94 -23.67
CA SER A 89 -12.34 -35.13 -23.88
C SER A 89 -13.09 -35.15 -25.23
N GLY A 90 -12.80 -34.23 -26.15
CA GLY A 90 -13.43 -34.19 -27.48
C GLY A 90 -14.74 -33.40 -27.56
N GLY A 91 -14.98 -32.47 -26.63
CA GLY A 91 -16.12 -31.56 -26.68
C GLY A 91 -16.14 -30.67 -27.94
N ILE A 92 -17.31 -30.51 -28.55
CA ILE A 92 -17.47 -29.70 -29.78
C ILE A 92 -17.41 -28.21 -29.41
N GLN A 93 -16.58 -27.45 -30.13
CA GLN A 93 -16.48 -26.00 -29.98
C GLN A 93 -17.32 -25.25 -31.02
N SER A 94 -18.18 -24.34 -30.55
CA SER A 94 -18.76 -23.33 -31.44
C SER A 94 -17.81 -22.15 -31.57
N ARG A 95 -17.85 -21.46 -32.72
CA ARG A 95 -17.03 -20.26 -32.96
C ARG A 95 -17.27 -19.17 -31.92
N ALA A 96 -18.53 -18.96 -31.51
CA ALA A 96 -18.89 -17.99 -30.48
C ALA A 96 -18.30 -18.36 -29.10
N MET A 97 -18.21 -19.65 -28.77
CA MET A 97 -17.57 -20.10 -27.53
C MET A 97 -16.06 -19.79 -27.54
N HIS A 98 -15.41 -19.99 -28.68
CA HIS A 98 -13.99 -19.69 -28.85
C HIS A 98 -13.69 -18.19 -28.71
N GLU A 99 -14.52 -17.35 -29.31
CA GLU A 99 -14.43 -15.88 -29.21
C GLU A 99 -14.64 -15.41 -27.75
N ASN A 100 -15.64 -15.95 -27.05
CA ASN A 100 -15.91 -15.60 -25.65
C ASN A 100 -14.77 -16.01 -24.70
N ILE A 101 -14.18 -17.19 -24.88
CA ILE A 101 -13.05 -17.66 -24.05
C ILE A 101 -11.83 -16.76 -24.28
N ASN A 102 -11.50 -16.45 -25.54
CA ASN A 102 -10.36 -15.58 -25.86
C ASN A 102 -10.57 -14.15 -25.32
N HIS A 103 -11.78 -13.63 -25.39
CA HIS A 103 -12.11 -12.33 -24.80
C HIS A 103 -11.95 -12.33 -23.28
N ALA A 104 -12.45 -13.36 -22.59
CA ALA A 104 -12.30 -13.49 -21.15
C ALA A 104 -10.83 -13.61 -20.72
N ILE A 105 -10.01 -14.36 -21.46
CA ILE A 105 -8.57 -14.48 -21.24
C ILE A 105 -7.89 -13.10 -21.38
N ALA A 106 -8.22 -12.33 -22.42
CA ALA A 106 -7.68 -10.98 -22.61
C ALA A 106 -8.03 -10.06 -21.43
N CYS A 107 -9.28 -10.07 -20.97
CA CYS A 107 -9.72 -9.29 -19.82
C CYS A 107 -8.96 -9.66 -18.53
N ILE A 108 -8.68 -10.95 -18.31
CA ILE A 108 -7.85 -11.41 -17.18
C ILE A 108 -6.42 -10.87 -17.28
N PHE A 109 -5.83 -10.83 -18.47
CA PHE A 109 -4.49 -10.24 -18.66
C PHE A 109 -4.47 -8.74 -18.39
N GLU A 110 -5.48 -7.99 -18.81
CA GLU A 110 -5.60 -6.57 -18.53
C GLU A 110 -5.74 -6.30 -17.03
N MET A 111 -6.61 -7.04 -16.34
CA MET A 111 -6.75 -6.92 -14.88
C MET A 111 -5.44 -7.27 -14.15
N ARG A 112 -4.72 -8.30 -14.61
CA ARG A 112 -3.40 -8.65 -14.06
C ARG A 112 -2.40 -7.51 -14.19
N GLU A 113 -2.37 -6.83 -15.34
CA GLU A 113 -1.46 -5.71 -15.56
C GLU A 113 -1.80 -4.51 -14.67
N GLN A 114 -3.09 -4.18 -14.54
CA GLN A 114 -3.55 -3.14 -13.62
C GLN A 114 -3.15 -3.43 -12.17
N VAL A 115 -3.31 -4.68 -11.72
CA VAL A 115 -2.87 -5.10 -10.37
C VAL A 115 -1.34 -5.02 -10.24
N ALA A 116 -0.57 -5.36 -11.28
CA ALA A 116 0.88 -5.23 -11.27
C ALA A 116 1.36 -3.77 -11.22
N GLU A 117 0.67 -2.86 -11.92
CA GLU A 117 0.86 -1.41 -11.85
C GLU A 117 0.59 -0.88 -10.44
N MET A 118 -0.57 -1.25 -9.85
CA MET A 118 -0.94 -0.87 -8.49
C MET A 118 0.05 -1.42 -7.43
N ALA A 119 0.59 -2.62 -7.65
CA ALA A 119 1.62 -3.22 -6.80
C ALA A 119 3.02 -2.60 -6.98
N GLY A 120 3.16 -1.59 -7.84
CA GLY A 120 4.39 -0.80 -8.00
C GLY A 120 5.44 -1.41 -8.93
N LYS A 121 5.14 -2.48 -9.68
CA LYS A 121 6.12 -3.06 -10.62
C LYS A 121 6.51 -2.13 -11.78
N ASN A 122 5.67 -1.14 -12.10
CA ASN A 122 5.96 -0.12 -13.12
C ASN A 122 6.58 1.19 -12.54
N TYR A 123 6.86 1.25 -11.22
CA TYR A 123 7.71 2.29 -10.62
C TYR A 123 9.13 1.77 -10.35
N GLY A 124 9.69 1.04 -11.32
CA GLY A 124 11.13 0.93 -11.46
C GLY A 124 11.71 2.26 -11.93
N ASN A 125 12.15 3.09 -10.98
CA ASN A 125 13.21 4.11 -11.17
C ASN A 125 12.85 5.44 -11.88
N ILE A 126 12.06 6.32 -11.27
CA ILE A 126 11.84 7.72 -11.77
C ILE A 126 12.52 8.80 -10.90
N LYS A 127 13.45 8.46 -9.99
CA LYS A 127 14.18 9.48 -9.18
C LYS A 127 15.70 9.26 -9.10
N ALA A 128 16.31 8.80 -10.19
CA ALA A 128 17.77 8.80 -10.36
C ALA A 128 18.26 9.67 -11.52
N HIS A 129 17.52 10.71 -11.90
CA HIS A 129 18.07 11.78 -12.75
C HIS A 129 18.08 13.11 -11.98
N ARG A 130 19.14 13.32 -11.20
CA ARG A 130 19.65 14.66 -10.93
C ARG A 130 20.34 15.15 -12.21
N LYS A 131 19.97 16.33 -12.69
CA LYS A 131 20.92 17.25 -13.30
C LYS A 131 21.29 18.28 -12.25
#